data_AF-A0A7Y3HMQ2-F1
#
_entry.id   AF-A0A7Y3HMQ2-F1
#
_cell.length_a   1.000
_cell.length_b   1.000
_cell.length_c   1.000
_cell.angle_alpha   90.00
_cell.angle_beta   90.00
_cell.angle_gamma   90.00
#
_symmetry.space_group_name_H-M   'P 1'
#
loop_
_entity.id
_entity.type
_entity.pdbx_description
1 polymer ?
#
loop_
_entity_poly.entity_id
_entity_poly.type
_entity_poly.pdbx_seq_one_letter_code
_entity_poly.pdbx_strand_id
1 'polypeptide(L)'
;YLIREVGYLIYDYNIIKLVGHWIPFVVVLIVLGITAAIKKLTTAELIKYSLLFLSIHFFFATTVHPWYINTLVALSIFGFFRYPIIWSAMAILSYSAYANEPFSENLTFLTIGYLCVFGAFFYELATKKGLFNPFPVTPQAQ
;
A
#
# COMPACT_ATOMS: atom_id res chain seq x y z
N TYR A 1 -4.22 14.10 -2.97
CA TYR A 1 -4.66 15.27 -2.17
C TYR A 1 -3.51 16.16 -1.76
N LEU A 2 -2.62 15.72 -0.87
CA LEU A 2 -1.54 16.58 -0.33
C LEU A 2 -0.65 17.24 -1.39
N ILE A 3 -0.15 16.47 -2.37
CA ILE A 3 0.73 17.00 -3.44
C ILE A 3 0.02 18.08 -4.27
N ARG A 4 -1.29 17.94 -4.46
CA ARG A 4 -2.09 18.90 -5.22
C ARG A 4 -2.24 20.22 -4.45
N GLU A 5 -2.61 20.12 -3.18
CA GLU A 5 -2.76 21.30 -2.30
C GLU A 5 -1.42 22.04 -2.16
N VAL A 6 -0.31 21.31 -1.97
CA VAL A 6 1.03 21.89 -1.94
C VAL A 6 1.40 22.54 -3.29
N GLY A 7 1.00 21.92 -4.41
CA GLY A 7 1.18 22.50 -5.74
C GLY A 7 0.50 23.85 -5.89
N TYR A 8 -0.76 23.96 -5.47
CA TYR A 8 -1.49 25.23 -5.50
C TYR A 8 -0.88 26.25 -4.54
N LEU A 9 -0.42 25.85 -3.34
CA LEU A 9 0.16 26.77 -2.36
C LEU A 9 1.50 27.38 -2.79
N ILE A 10 2.33 26.65 -3.55
CA ILE A 10 3.68 27.10 -3.91
C ILE A 10 3.75 27.67 -5.33
N TYR A 11 2.99 27.07 -6.26
CA TYR A 11 3.13 27.34 -7.69
C TYR A 11 1.84 27.88 -8.34
N ASP A 12 0.74 28.02 -7.59
CA ASP A 12 -0.59 28.42 -8.10
C ASP A 12 -1.19 27.51 -9.19
N TYR A 13 -0.59 26.33 -9.46
CA TYR A 13 -1.13 25.35 -10.39
C TYR A 13 -0.94 23.91 -9.92
N ASN A 14 -1.70 23.00 -10.54
CA ASN A 14 -1.68 21.58 -10.21
C ASN A 14 -0.41 20.88 -10.75
N ILE A 15 0.53 20.59 -9.85
CA ILE A 15 1.81 19.94 -10.16
C ILE A 15 1.71 18.41 -10.33
N ILE A 16 0.53 17.79 -10.22
CA ILE A 16 0.38 16.32 -10.27
C ILE A 16 1.00 15.75 -11.55
N LYS A 17 0.86 16.42 -12.71
CA LYS A 17 1.42 15.94 -13.98
C LYS A 17 2.96 15.87 -13.95
N LEU A 18 3.59 16.86 -13.32
CA LEU A 18 5.04 16.90 -13.16
C LEU A 18 5.51 15.83 -12.17
N VAL A 19 4.86 15.72 -11.02
CA VAL A 19 5.21 14.75 -9.98
C VAL A 19 4.98 13.31 -10.45
N GLY A 20 3.88 13.07 -11.17
CA GLY A 20 3.56 11.78 -11.78
C GLY A 20 4.61 11.29 -12.77
N HIS A 21 5.34 12.21 -13.42
CA HIS A 21 6.46 11.84 -14.30
C HIS A 21 7.66 11.29 -13.52
N TRP A 22 7.92 11.80 -12.32
CA TRP A 22 9.08 11.42 -11.49
C TRP A 22 8.82 10.22 -10.57
N ILE A 23 7.56 9.99 -10.17
CA ILE A 23 7.15 8.88 -9.30
C ILE A 23 7.69 7.51 -9.77
N PRO A 24 7.59 7.11 -11.06
CA PRO A 24 8.09 5.81 -11.51
C PRO A 24 9.59 5.62 -11.25
N PHE A 25 10.41 6.65 -11.42
CA PHE A 25 11.85 6.58 -11.16
C PHE A 25 12.15 6.33 -9.68
N VAL A 26 11.41 6.99 -8.78
CA VAL A 26 11.52 6.78 -7.33
C VAL A 26 11.15 5.35 -6.97
N VAL A 27 10.03 4.84 -7.50
CA VAL A 27 9.58 3.46 -7.27
C VAL A 27 10.63 2.46 -7.75
N VAL A 28 11.18 2.63 -8.95
CA VAL A 28 12.23 1.75 -9.50
C VAL A 28 13.47 1.77 -8.61
N LEU A 29 13.91 2.94 -8.15
CA LEU A 29 15.08 3.06 -7.26
C LEU A 29 14.86 2.32 -5.94
N ILE A 30 13.69 2.48 -5.32
CA ILE A 30 13.32 1.75 -4.09
C ILE A 30 13.33 0.25 -4.33
N VAL A 31 12.69 -0.23 -5.40
CA VAL A 31 12.63 -1.66 -5.73
C VAL A 31 14.04 -2.21 -5.95
N LEU A 32 14.88 -1.54 -6.73
CA LEU A 32 16.27 -1.95 -6.96
C LEU A 32 17.07 -2.00 -5.66
N GLY A 33 16.91 -1.01 -4.78
CA GLY A 33 17.56 -0.98 -3.48
C GLY A 33 17.17 -2.17 -2.60
N ILE A 34 15.88 -2.54 -2.58
CA ILE A 34 15.42 -3.72 -1.85
C ILE A 34 15.94 -5.00 -2.51
N THR A 35 15.86 -5.11 -3.84
CA THR A 35 16.32 -6.29 -4.60
C THR A 35 17.81 -6.54 -4.39
N ALA A 36 18.64 -5.50 -4.35
CA ALA A 36 20.07 -5.62 -4.10
C ALA A 36 20.40 -6.18 -2.70
N ALA A 37 19.50 -6.03 -1.73
CA ALA A 37 19.64 -6.58 -0.38
C ALA A 37 19.22 -8.07 -0.29
N ILE A 38 18.60 -8.63 -1.32
CA ILE A 38 18.12 -10.03 -1.33
C ILE A 38 19.30 -10.97 -1.59
N LYS A 39 19.63 -11.81 -0.61
CA LYS A 39 20.73 -12.79 -0.73
C LYS A 39 20.28 -14.16 -1.23
N LYS A 40 19.02 -14.54 -0.97
CA LYS A 40 18.42 -15.83 -1.36
C LYS A 40 16.95 -15.63 -1.69
N LEU A 41 16.49 -16.29 -2.76
CA LEU A 41 15.10 -16.27 -3.20
C LEU A 41 14.51 -17.67 -3.04
N THR A 42 13.74 -17.87 -1.97
CA THR A 42 12.84 -19.02 -1.85
C THR A 42 11.47 -18.64 -2.44
N THR A 43 10.62 -19.61 -2.74
CA THR A 43 9.25 -19.35 -3.23
C THR A 43 8.45 -18.46 -2.26
N ALA A 44 8.61 -18.67 -0.96
CA ALA A 44 7.95 -17.84 0.06
C ALA A 44 8.49 -16.39 0.08
N GLU A 45 9.80 -16.20 -0.05
CA GLU A 45 10.40 -14.86 -0.17
C GLU A 45 9.97 -14.17 -1.46
N LEU A 46 9.86 -14.90 -2.59
CA LEU A 46 9.39 -14.34 -3.86
C LEU A 46 7.98 -13.75 -3.72
N ILE A 47 7.04 -14.47 -3.08
CA ILE A 47 5.67 -14.01 -2.85
C ILE A 47 5.67 -12.77 -1.95
N LYS A 48 6.47 -12.80 -0.88
CA LYS A 48 6.62 -11.67 0.04
C LYS A 48 7.16 -10.41 -0.65
N TYR A 49 8.23 -10.53 -1.44
CA TYR A 49 8.80 -9.39 -2.17
C TYR A 49 7.87 -8.91 -3.28
N SER A 50 7.15 -9.80 -3.95
CA SER A 50 6.13 -9.42 -4.94
C SER A 50 5.01 -8.59 -4.31
N LEU A 51 4.52 -9.02 -3.15
CA LEU A 51 3.49 -8.29 -2.39
C LEU A 51 4.01 -6.91 -1.92
N LEU A 52 5.26 -6.85 -1.44
CA LEU A 52 5.90 -5.60 -1.03
C LEU A 52 6.09 -4.64 -2.20
N PHE A 53 6.61 -5.10 -3.33
CA PHE A 53 6.84 -4.26 -4.52
C PHE A 53 5.54 -3.72 -5.10
N LEU A 54 4.50 -4.56 -5.17
CA LEU A 54 3.19 -4.13 -5.63
C LEU A 54 2.56 -3.10 -4.69
N SER A 55 2.79 -3.24 -3.38
CA SER A 55 2.30 -2.27 -2.39
C SER A 55 3.06 -0.96 -2.44
N ILE A 56 4.38 -0.98 -2.62
CA ILE A 56 5.18 0.23 -2.85
C ILE A 56 4.66 0.93 -4.11
N HIS A 57 4.46 0.19 -5.20
CA HIS A 57 3.90 0.76 -6.43
C HIS A 57 2.54 1.45 -6.18
N PHE A 58 1.62 0.80 -5.46
CA PHE A 58 0.30 1.38 -5.16
C PHE A 58 0.34 2.53 -4.14
N PHE A 59 1.28 2.56 -3.19
CA PHE A 59 1.43 3.70 -2.29
C PHE A 59 1.92 4.96 -3.00
N PHE A 60 2.71 4.79 -4.05
CA PHE A 60 3.19 5.90 -4.87
C PHE A 60 2.26 6.24 -6.04
N ALA A 61 1.31 5.36 -6.38
CA ALA A 61 0.37 5.61 -7.47
C ALA A 61 -0.58 6.78 -7.15
N THR A 62 -0.79 7.66 -8.12
CA THR A 62 -1.73 8.79 -7.99
C THR A 62 -3.19 8.36 -8.04
N THR A 63 -3.47 7.16 -8.53
CA THR A 63 -4.81 6.60 -8.67
C THR A 63 -4.74 5.10 -8.38
N VAL A 64 -5.39 4.68 -7.30
CA VAL A 64 -5.53 3.28 -6.92
C VAL A 64 -7.01 2.94 -6.97
N HIS A 65 -7.39 2.11 -7.93
CA HIS A 65 -8.75 1.62 -7.98
C HIS A 65 -8.95 0.47 -6.97
N PRO A 66 -10.14 0.34 -6.37
CA PRO A 66 -10.41 -0.70 -5.37
C PRO A 66 -10.08 -2.12 -5.84
N TRP A 67 -10.29 -2.42 -7.14
CA TRP A 67 -9.99 -3.74 -7.70
C TRP A 67 -8.49 -4.08 -7.78
N TYR A 68 -7.59 -3.09 -7.72
CA TYR A 68 -6.14 -3.35 -7.65
C TYR A 68 -5.74 -4.00 -6.32
N ILE A 69 -6.50 -3.79 -5.25
CA ILE A 69 -6.21 -4.40 -3.95
C ILE A 69 -6.47 -5.91 -3.97
N ASN A 70 -7.32 -6.40 -4.89
CA ASN A 70 -7.60 -7.83 -5.03
C ASN A 70 -6.33 -8.66 -5.30
N THR A 71 -5.39 -8.14 -6.08
CA THR A 71 -4.12 -8.84 -6.34
C THR A 71 -3.25 -8.90 -5.09
N LEU A 72 -3.24 -7.85 -4.27
CA LEU A 72 -2.54 -7.86 -2.98
C LEU A 72 -3.17 -8.88 -2.02
N VAL A 73 -4.51 -8.93 -1.97
CA VAL A 73 -5.24 -9.91 -1.16
C VAL A 73 -4.93 -11.33 -1.63
N ALA A 74 -4.94 -11.60 -2.93
CA ALA A 74 -4.59 -12.91 -3.47
C ALA A 74 -3.16 -13.34 -3.07
N LEU A 75 -2.18 -12.43 -3.16
CA LEU A 75 -0.81 -12.70 -2.72
C LEU A 75 -0.70 -12.89 -1.20
N SER A 76 -1.53 -12.19 -0.42
CA SER A 76 -1.56 -12.29 1.05
C SER A 76 -2.02 -13.66 1.57
N ILE A 77 -2.71 -14.46 0.74
CA ILE A 77 -3.13 -15.82 1.08
C ILE A 77 -1.91 -16.74 1.23
N PHE A 78 -0.94 -16.57 0.33
CA PHE A 78 0.29 -17.38 0.30
C PHE A 78 1.42 -16.76 1.14
N GLY A 79 1.31 -15.47 1.45
CA GLY A 79 2.29 -14.72 2.24
C GLY A 79 1.96 -14.65 3.73
N PHE A 80 2.90 -14.10 4.50
CA PHE A 80 2.73 -13.86 5.94
C PHE A 80 2.05 -12.52 6.26
N PHE A 81 2.01 -11.59 5.30
CA PHE A 81 1.45 -10.24 5.48
C PHE A 81 -0.04 -10.24 5.22
N ARG A 82 -0.84 -9.69 6.15
CA ARG A 82 -2.31 -9.64 6.11
C ARG A 82 -2.86 -8.23 6.03
N TYR A 83 -2.00 -7.20 6.06
CA TYR A 83 -2.44 -5.81 5.82
C TYR A 83 -3.27 -5.61 4.53
N PRO A 84 -3.10 -6.38 3.43
CA PRO A 84 -3.97 -6.23 2.26
C PRO A 84 -5.44 -6.50 2.53
N ILE A 85 -5.76 -7.33 3.52
CA ILE A 85 -7.15 -7.59 3.93
C ILE A 85 -7.76 -6.34 4.55
N ILE A 86 -7.03 -5.67 5.45
CA ILE A 86 -7.44 -4.38 6.04
C ILE A 86 -7.60 -3.34 4.94
N TRP A 87 -6.66 -3.31 3.99
CA TRP A 87 -6.76 -2.40 2.85
C TRP A 87 -8.01 -2.65 2.01
N SER A 88 -8.37 -3.91 1.74
CA SER A 88 -9.59 -4.24 1.00
C SER A 88 -10.85 -3.76 1.72
N ALA A 89 -10.92 -3.91 3.05
CA ALA A 89 -12.04 -3.42 3.85
C ALA A 89 -12.13 -1.89 3.83
N MET A 90 -11.00 -1.19 3.94
CA MET A 90 -10.96 0.28 3.85
C MET A 90 -11.32 0.79 2.45
N ALA A 91 -11.02 0.03 1.39
CA ALA A 91 -11.39 0.41 0.04
C ALA A 91 -12.91 0.41 -0.18
N ILE A 92 -13.66 -0.48 0.49
CA ILE A 92 -15.12 -0.45 0.46
C ILE A 92 -15.66 0.86 1.06
N LEU A 93 -15.05 1.37 2.14
CA LEU A 93 -15.46 2.64 2.74
C LEU A 93 -15.30 3.83 1.80
N SER A 94 -14.36 3.78 0.84
CA SER A 94 -14.21 4.82 -0.18
C SER A 94 -15.44 4.95 -1.09
N TYR A 95 -16.23 3.89 -1.25
CA TYR A 95 -17.48 3.95 -2.02
C TYR A 95 -18.58 4.77 -1.35
N SER A 96 -18.45 5.08 -0.05
CA SER A 96 -19.38 5.99 0.63
C SER A 96 -19.41 7.39 0.01
N ALA A 97 -18.35 7.80 -0.71
CA ALA A 97 -18.31 9.06 -1.45
C ALA A 97 -19.34 9.15 -2.58
N TYR A 98 -19.84 8.01 -3.08
CA TYR A 98 -20.87 7.94 -4.12
C TYR A 98 -22.30 7.92 -3.57
N ALA A 99 -22.48 7.96 -2.24
CA ALA A 99 -23.80 7.78 -1.62
C ALA A 99 -24.66 9.06 -1.59
N ASN A 100 -24.07 10.26 -1.72
CA ASN A 100 -24.80 11.53 -1.61
C ASN A 100 -24.48 12.46 -2.80
N GLU A 101 -25.49 13.19 -3.27
CA GLU A 101 -25.38 14.32 -4.21
C GLU A 101 -25.36 15.65 -3.41
N PRO A 102 -24.41 16.56 -3.64
CA PRO A 102 -23.26 16.46 -4.55
C PRO A 102 -22.21 15.47 -4.04
N PHE A 103 -21.51 14.80 -4.97
CA PHE A 103 -20.39 13.89 -4.65
C PHE A 103 -19.38 14.58 -3.74
N SER A 104 -19.41 14.20 -2.46
CA SER A 104 -18.57 14.79 -1.43
C SER A 104 -17.77 13.70 -0.77
N GLU A 105 -16.46 13.67 -1.03
CA GLU A 105 -15.55 12.78 -0.32
C GLU A 105 -15.43 13.24 1.13
N ASN A 106 -15.76 12.34 2.05
CA ASN A 106 -15.51 12.58 3.45
C ASN A 106 -14.01 12.37 3.73
N LEU A 107 -13.27 13.47 3.83
CA LEU A 107 -11.83 13.48 4.13
C LEU A 107 -11.49 12.75 5.44
N THR A 108 -12.42 12.70 6.41
CA THR A 108 -12.23 11.95 7.66
C THR A 108 -12.21 10.44 7.41
N PHE A 109 -13.16 9.91 6.63
CA PHE A 109 -13.13 8.48 6.26
C PHE A 109 -11.92 8.12 5.43
N LEU A 110 -11.52 9.01 4.51
CA LEU A 110 -10.31 8.82 3.71
C LEU A 110 -9.05 8.78 4.59
N THR A 111 -8.93 9.73 5.52
CA THR A 111 -7.78 9.82 6.44
C THR A 111 -7.70 8.60 7.35
N ILE A 112 -8.83 8.17 7.93
CA ILE A 112 -8.90 6.96 8.75
C ILE A 112 -8.50 5.73 7.93
N GLY A 113 -9.01 5.61 6.70
CA GLY A 113 -8.66 4.51 5.80
C GLY A 113 -7.16 4.42 5.56
N TYR A 114 -6.50 5.53 5.24
CA TYR A 114 -5.05 5.54 5.07
C TYR A 114 -4.28 5.25 6.36
N LEU A 115 -4.70 5.80 7.51
CA LEU A 115 -4.06 5.53 8.79
C LEU A 115 -4.14 4.04 9.17
N CYS A 116 -5.29 3.40 8.94
CA CYS A 116 -5.44 1.96 9.18
C CYS A 116 -4.53 1.13 8.26
N VAL A 117 -4.45 1.47 6.98
CA VAL A 117 -3.62 0.75 6.01
C VAL A 117 -2.13 0.91 6.32
N PHE A 118 -1.66 2.15 6.48
CA PHE A 118 -0.26 2.40 6.81
C PHE A 118 0.11 1.85 8.19
N GLY A 119 -0.77 2.00 9.18
CA GLY A 119 -0.58 1.43 10.52
C GLY A 119 -0.41 -0.09 10.48
N ALA A 120 -1.30 -0.80 9.78
CA ALA A 120 -1.19 -2.24 9.60
C ALA A 120 0.08 -2.65 8.83
N PHE A 121 0.41 -1.94 7.75
CA PHE A 121 1.60 -2.18 6.96
C PHE A 121 2.89 -2.05 7.78
N PHE A 122 3.06 -0.93 8.50
CA PHE A 122 4.24 -0.70 9.34
C PHE A 122 4.29 -1.64 10.54
N TYR A 123 3.16 -1.95 11.15
CA TYR A 123 3.08 -2.92 12.24
C TYR A 123 3.59 -4.30 11.81
N GLU A 124 3.11 -4.82 10.67
CA GLU A 124 3.54 -6.13 10.18
C GLU A 124 5.01 -6.12 9.73
N LEU A 125 5.49 -5.01 9.17
CA LEU A 125 6.90 -4.86 8.80
C LEU A 125 7.82 -4.85 10.03
N ALA A 126 7.43 -4.17 11.11
CA ALA A 126 8.21 -4.07 12.34
C ALA A 126 8.22 -5.37 13.14
N THR A 127 7.05 -6.03 13.26
CA THR A 127 6.91 -7.25 14.04
C THR A 127 7.38 -8.50 13.30
N LYS A 128 7.52 -8.45 11.96
CA LYS A 128 7.74 -9.61 11.08
C LYS A 128 6.73 -10.74 11.30
N LYS A 129 5.59 -10.44 11.94
CA LYS A 129 4.50 -11.35 12.25
C LYS A 129 3.25 -10.83 11.53
N GLY A 130 2.55 -11.72 10.83
CA GLY A 130 1.25 -11.37 10.28
C GLY A 130 0.27 -11.01 11.40
N LEU A 131 -0.50 -9.93 11.23
CA LEU A 131 -1.49 -9.47 12.20
C LEU A 131 -2.53 -10.58 12.50
N PHE A 132 -2.77 -11.44 11.51
CA PHE A 132 -3.53 -12.68 11.62
C PHE A 132 -2.67 -13.84 11.15
N ASN A 133 -1.92 -14.45 12.07
CA ASN A 133 -1.08 -15.59 11.75
C ASN A 133 -1.78 -16.91 12.14
N PRO A 134 -2.43 -17.64 11.21
CA PRO A 134 -2.99 -18.96 11.50
C PRO A 134 -1.91 -20.03 11.67
N PHE A 135 -0.67 -19.75 11.25
CA PHE A 135 0.46 -20.67 11.38
C PHE A 135 1.53 -20.00 12.24
N PRO A 136 1.51 -20.20 13.57
CA PRO A 136 2.51 -19.60 14.45
C PRO A 136 3.90 -19.88 13.88
N VAL A 137 4.74 -18.85 13.83
CA VAL A 137 6.16 -19.03 13.53
C VAL A 137 6.69 -19.90 14.65
N THR A 138 6.75 -21.21 14.43
CA THR A 138 7.48 -22.09 15.32
C THR A 138 8.90 -21.52 15.34
N PRO A 139 9.43 -21.12 16.50
CA PRO A 139 10.86 -20.82 16.58
C PRO A 139 11.55 -22.06 16.04
N GLN A 140 12.38 -21.89 15.01
CA GLN A 140 13.26 -22.99 14.61
C GLN A 140 14.06 -23.33 15.87
N ALA A 141 13.77 -24.49 16.44
CA ALA A 141 14.52 -25.04 17.56
C ALA A 141 15.99 -25.05 17.12
N GLN A 142 16.82 -24.39 17.94
CA GLN A 142 18.27 -24.37 17.79
C GLN A 142 18.82 -25.79 17.90
#